data_AF-A0A845GC11-F1
#
_entry.id   AF-A0A845GC11-F1
#
_cell.length_a   1.000
_cell.length_b   1.000
_cell.length_c   1.000
_cell.angle_alpha   90.00
_cell.angle_beta   90.00
_cell.angle_gamma   90.00
#
_symmetry.space_group_name_H-M   'P 1'
#
loop_
_entity.id
_entity.type
_entity.pdbx_description
1 polymer ?
#
loop_
_entity_poly.entity_id
_entity_poly.type
_entity_poly.pdbx_seq_one_letter_code
_entity_poly.pdbx_strand_id
1 'polypeptide(L)'
;AATPASPAPAPAPAPARKQPASDTPPAKPRSWGKVLVGLLLVAGVLSYLGRKPAADDTACNAAFDSGTKLIANGDLAGARAQSLRAHALCVNAARAKADTLQAALEEAEKAGNACVRSLNAIGSQLEDHQLNTARANLDQLGSSCTAMPAAGKLRQDLTHAQANASAALLSTRQAIAARNIGEARQALARLAELNREAADLGRLGADIDKLESEIAAAAAPPPPAPAAPAVVATQPAAIAPPPKAVEAHVTKPEPANNANNAKAEMAQSFVRDAEAAMGQRKFDTARTYLDSARRMDPSNPRLDSLAQQIRDRERQLLQQETTIR
;
A
#
# COMPACT_ATOMS: atom_id res chain seq x y z
N ALA A 1 -41.64 -56.86 21.08
CA ALA A 1 -40.59 -57.18 22.06
C ALA A 1 -39.58 -58.10 21.38
N ALA A 2 -38.37 -57.58 21.11
CA ALA A 2 -37.16 -58.35 20.80
C ALA A 2 -35.97 -57.37 20.90
N THR A 3 -35.21 -57.55 21.98
CA THR A 3 -33.85 -57.12 22.33
C THR A 3 -33.11 -56.09 21.45
N PRO A 4 -32.64 -54.95 22.03
CA PRO A 4 -31.56 -54.16 21.44
C PRO A 4 -30.20 -54.85 21.63
N ALA A 5 -29.42 -54.93 20.55
CA ALA A 5 -28.10 -55.53 20.52
C ALA A 5 -27.06 -54.64 21.23
N SER A 6 -26.22 -55.27 22.05
CA SER A 6 -25.08 -54.68 22.76
C SER A 6 -24.05 -54.04 21.82
N PRO A 7 -23.34 -52.99 22.30
CA PRO A 7 -22.38 -52.23 21.50
C PRO A 7 -21.12 -53.02 21.16
N ALA A 8 -20.63 -52.82 19.93
CA ALA A 8 -19.40 -53.40 19.42
C ALA A 8 -18.16 -52.88 20.19
N PRO A 9 -17.16 -53.74 20.44
CA PRO A 9 -15.96 -53.39 21.21
C PRO A 9 -15.03 -52.42 20.45
N ALA A 10 -14.41 -51.52 21.20
CA ALA A 10 -13.44 -50.54 20.72
C ALA A 10 -12.22 -51.21 20.07
N PRO A 11 -11.65 -50.65 19.00
CA PRO A 11 -10.45 -51.18 18.38
C PRO A 11 -9.23 -51.05 19.31
N ALA A 12 -8.48 -52.15 19.43
CA ALA A 12 -7.26 -52.27 20.20
C ALA A 12 -6.14 -51.33 19.69
N PRO A 13 -5.22 -50.88 20.57
CA PRO A 13 -4.13 -49.99 20.18
C PRO A 13 -3.13 -50.71 19.26
N ALA A 14 -2.79 -50.05 18.16
CA ALA A 14 -1.76 -50.49 17.24
C ALA A 14 -0.37 -50.51 17.92
N PRO A 15 0.52 -51.45 17.58
CA PRO A 15 1.80 -51.66 18.24
C PRO A 15 2.77 -50.49 18.03
N ALA A 16 3.53 -50.19 19.09
CA ALA A 16 4.58 -49.18 19.12
C ALA A 16 5.60 -49.39 17.98
N ARG A 17 5.59 -48.46 17.02
CA ARG A 17 6.67 -48.31 16.03
C ARG A 17 7.91 -47.79 16.75
N LYS A 18 8.98 -48.57 16.71
CA LYS A 18 10.34 -48.15 17.10
C LYS A 18 10.71 -46.89 16.31
N GLN A 19 10.97 -45.80 17.03
CA GLN A 19 11.53 -44.56 16.47
C GLN A 19 12.92 -44.86 15.89
N PRO A 20 13.19 -44.57 14.61
CA PRO A 20 14.54 -44.33 14.17
C PRO A 20 15.00 -43.00 14.78
N ALA A 21 16.16 -43.03 15.46
CA ALA A 21 16.85 -41.85 15.93
C ALA A 21 16.99 -40.87 14.76
N SER A 22 16.32 -39.72 14.88
CA SER A 22 16.40 -38.63 13.92
C SER A 22 16.92 -37.42 14.66
N ASP A 23 17.95 -36.86 14.07
CA ASP A 23 18.80 -35.80 14.55
C ASP A 23 18.03 -34.60 15.10
N THR A 24 18.59 -34.10 16.19
CA THR A 24 18.32 -32.82 16.83
C THR A 24 17.97 -31.72 15.82
N PRO A 25 16.83 -31.01 15.97
CA PRO A 25 16.52 -29.87 15.11
C PRO A 25 17.58 -28.77 15.29
N PRO A 26 17.98 -28.05 14.21
CA PRO A 26 18.92 -26.94 14.35
C PRO A 26 18.26 -25.88 15.23
N ALA A 27 18.91 -25.63 16.37
CA ALA A 27 18.50 -24.64 17.33
C ALA A 27 18.34 -23.28 16.63
N LYS A 28 17.13 -22.72 16.74
CA LYS A 28 16.85 -21.28 16.58
C LYS A 28 18.03 -20.50 17.19
N PRO A 29 18.64 -19.51 16.50
CA PRO A 29 19.68 -18.69 17.10
C PRO A 29 19.03 -17.84 18.20
N ARG A 30 19.04 -18.41 19.40
CA ARG A 30 18.61 -17.79 20.65
C ARG A 30 19.51 -16.56 20.82
N SER A 31 18.88 -15.39 20.95
CA SER A 31 19.52 -14.08 21.03
C SER A 31 20.68 -14.03 22.04
N TRP A 32 21.89 -14.36 21.59
CA TRP A 32 23.10 -14.36 22.42
C TRP A 32 23.62 -12.94 22.69
N GLY A 33 23.20 -11.94 21.90
CA GLY A 33 23.59 -10.54 22.12
C GLY A 33 23.11 -9.94 23.45
N LYS A 34 22.00 -10.44 24.01
CA LYS A 34 21.49 -9.97 25.32
C LYS A 34 22.13 -10.69 26.51
N VAL A 35 22.73 -11.86 26.29
CA VAL A 35 23.35 -12.66 27.35
C VAL A 35 24.77 -12.20 27.62
N LEU A 36 25.52 -11.78 26.59
CA LEU A 36 26.89 -11.29 26.77
C LEU A 36 26.97 -9.95 27.52
N VAL A 37 26.03 -9.01 27.26
CA VAL A 37 25.95 -7.74 28.00
C VAL A 37 25.48 -7.96 29.44
N GLY A 38 24.53 -8.88 29.65
CA GLY A 38 24.04 -9.22 30.99
C GLY A 38 25.06 -9.96 31.86
N LEU A 39 25.90 -10.82 31.27
CA LEU A 39 26.85 -11.64 32.02
C LEU A 39 28.11 -10.86 32.44
N LEU A 40 28.53 -9.87 31.64
CA LEU A 40 29.59 -8.92 32.02
C LEU A 40 29.16 -8.00 33.17
N LEU A 41 27.89 -7.61 33.22
CA LEU A 41 27.31 -6.82 34.32
C LEU A 41 27.28 -7.59 35.66
N VAL A 42 26.90 -8.87 35.63
CA VAL A 42 26.76 -9.67 36.87
C VAL A 42 28.12 -10.09 37.45
N ALA A 43 29.11 -10.39 36.60
CA ALA A 43 30.45 -10.74 37.08
C ALA A 43 31.14 -9.58 37.83
N GLY A 44 30.93 -8.34 37.39
CA GLY A 44 31.47 -7.15 38.05
C GLY A 44 30.82 -6.82 39.41
N VAL A 45 29.58 -7.27 39.65
CA VAL A 45 28.87 -7.09 40.93
C VAL A 45 29.32 -8.13 41.97
N LEU A 46 29.63 -9.36 41.55
CA LEU A 46 30.01 -10.44 42.47
C LEU A 46 31.41 -10.26 43.09
N SER A 47 32.35 -9.61 42.40
CA SER A 47 33.68 -9.32 42.96
C SER A 47 33.69 -8.24 44.05
N TYR A 48 32.55 -7.61 44.36
CA TYR A 48 32.47 -6.44 45.25
C TYR A 48 31.75 -6.69 46.59
N LEU A 49 31.16 -7.87 46.80
CA LEU A 49 30.39 -8.20 48.01
C LEU A 49 31.23 -8.38 49.29
N GLY A 50 32.55 -8.10 49.25
CA GLY A 50 33.46 -8.24 50.40
C GLY A 50 34.09 -6.95 50.92
N ARG A 51 33.81 -5.76 50.33
CA ARG A 51 34.47 -4.48 50.70
C ARG A 51 33.42 -3.39 50.96
N LYS A 52 33.47 -2.75 52.13
CA LYS A 52 32.62 -1.58 52.42
C LYS A 52 32.95 -0.46 51.41
N PRO A 53 31.98 0.02 50.61
CA PRO A 53 32.27 1.01 49.59
C PRO A 53 32.61 2.36 50.21
N ALA A 54 33.64 3.02 49.67
CA ALA A 54 33.83 4.44 49.89
C ALA A 54 32.68 5.22 49.19
N ALA A 55 32.41 6.46 49.62
CA ALA A 55 31.35 7.29 49.03
C ALA A 55 31.53 7.51 47.51
N ASP A 56 32.77 7.45 47.02
CA ASP A 56 33.09 7.57 45.60
C ASP A 56 32.69 6.32 44.81
N ASP A 57 32.76 5.12 45.41
CA ASP A 57 32.34 3.87 44.77
C ASP A 57 30.82 3.80 44.62
N THR A 58 30.05 4.29 45.59
CA THR A 58 28.58 4.34 45.48
C THR A 58 28.14 5.36 44.43
N ALA A 59 28.78 6.53 44.36
CA ALA A 59 28.49 7.54 43.35
C ALA A 59 28.87 7.08 41.93
N CYS A 60 30.01 6.40 41.79
CA CYS A 60 30.44 5.76 40.55
C CYS A 60 29.43 4.68 40.08
N ASN A 61 29.04 3.76 40.97
CA ASN A 61 28.08 2.70 40.62
C ASN A 61 26.71 3.28 40.26
N ALA A 62 26.25 4.32 40.96
CA ALA A 62 24.98 4.99 40.64
C ALA A 62 25.01 5.66 39.25
N ALA A 63 26.10 6.33 38.88
CA ALA A 63 26.28 6.91 37.56
C ALA A 63 26.30 5.83 36.46
N PHE A 64 26.98 4.71 36.71
CA PHE A 64 27.02 3.57 35.81
C PHE A 64 25.64 2.92 35.63
N ASP A 65 24.92 2.63 36.71
CA ASP A 65 23.58 2.04 36.68
C ASP A 65 22.56 2.98 36.01
N SER A 66 22.69 4.29 36.24
CA SER A 66 21.87 5.28 35.53
C SER A 66 22.20 5.30 34.04
N GLY A 67 23.49 5.29 33.67
CA GLY A 67 23.92 5.29 32.27
C GLY A 67 23.41 4.07 31.52
N THR A 68 23.57 2.88 32.10
CA THR A 68 23.08 1.63 31.49
C THR A 68 21.57 1.60 31.32
N LYS A 69 20.80 2.13 32.29
CA LYS A 69 19.34 2.30 32.15
C LYS A 69 18.98 3.26 31.01
N LEU A 70 19.71 4.37 30.86
CA LEU A 70 19.47 5.33 29.79
C LEU A 70 19.76 4.72 28.41
N ILE A 71 20.85 3.94 28.27
CA ILE A 71 21.12 3.17 27.05
C ILE A 71 19.99 2.18 26.77
N ALA A 72 19.51 1.45 27.78
CA ALA A 72 18.41 0.50 27.64
C ALA A 72 17.09 1.17 27.22
N ASN A 73 16.86 2.41 27.67
CA ASN A 73 15.69 3.21 27.32
C ASN A 73 15.86 3.98 25.99
N GLY A 74 17.04 3.91 25.35
CA GLY A 74 17.34 4.61 24.11
C GLY A 74 17.71 6.09 24.26
N ASP A 75 17.89 6.59 25.48
CA ASP A 75 18.34 7.96 25.73
C ASP A 75 19.87 8.05 25.73
N LEU A 76 20.43 8.11 24.53
CA LEU A 76 21.89 8.18 24.33
C LEU A 76 22.48 9.52 24.80
N ALA A 77 21.71 10.61 24.77
CA ALA A 77 22.17 11.91 25.23
C ALA A 77 22.35 11.92 26.76
N GLY A 78 21.34 11.44 27.49
CA GLY A 78 21.43 11.25 28.93
C GLY A 78 22.52 10.23 29.31
N ALA A 79 22.63 9.13 28.56
CA ALA A 79 23.65 8.12 28.81
C ALA A 79 25.09 8.65 28.62
N ARG A 80 25.35 9.50 27.61
CA ARG A 80 26.65 10.18 27.45
C ARG A 80 26.99 11.07 28.63
N ALA A 81 26.02 11.86 29.12
CA ALA A 81 26.23 12.69 30.31
C ALA A 81 26.61 11.84 31.54
N GLN A 82 25.96 10.68 31.71
CA GLN A 82 26.28 9.75 32.80
C GLN A 82 27.60 9.00 32.61
N SER A 83 28.00 8.71 31.37
CA SER A 83 29.32 8.14 31.07
C SER A 83 30.44 9.10 31.44
N LEU A 84 30.34 10.38 31.05
CA LEU A 84 31.32 11.40 31.46
C LEU A 84 31.40 11.53 32.99
N ARG A 85 30.25 11.49 33.68
CA ARG A 85 30.20 11.50 35.14
C ARG A 85 30.82 10.25 35.75
N ALA A 86 30.57 9.07 35.19
CA ALA A 86 31.20 7.83 35.62
C ALA A 86 32.72 7.89 35.41
N HIS A 87 33.24 8.41 34.30
CA HIS A 87 34.69 8.60 34.12
C HIS A 87 35.30 9.61 35.11
N ALA A 88 34.54 10.59 35.59
CA ALA A 88 35.02 11.52 36.61
C ALA A 88 35.04 10.92 38.02
N LEU A 89 34.05 10.08 38.36
CA LEU A 89 33.85 9.52 39.70
C LEU A 89 34.51 8.15 39.91
N CYS A 90 34.62 7.35 38.85
CA CYS A 90 35.20 6.02 38.90
C CYS A 90 36.73 6.09 38.80
N VAL A 91 37.41 5.67 39.85
CA VAL A 91 38.88 5.59 39.95
C VAL A 91 39.34 4.13 40.09
N ASN A 92 40.61 3.88 39.76
CA ASN A 92 41.27 2.57 39.92
C ASN A 92 40.48 1.43 39.24
N ALA A 93 40.19 0.34 39.98
CA ALA A 93 39.48 -0.82 39.45
C ALA A 93 38.07 -0.50 38.91
N ALA A 94 37.43 0.58 39.37
CA ALA A 94 36.13 1.02 38.86
C ALA A 94 36.23 1.75 37.51
N ARG A 95 37.43 2.16 37.07
CA ARG A 95 37.66 2.80 35.76
C ARG A 95 37.20 1.90 34.60
N ALA A 96 37.48 0.60 34.71
CA ALA A 96 37.05 -0.39 33.73
C ALA A 96 35.52 -0.43 33.55
N LYS A 97 34.72 -0.05 34.57
CA LYS A 97 33.26 0.07 34.45
C LYS A 97 32.85 1.31 33.64
N ALA A 98 33.56 2.42 33.80
CA ALA A 98 33.29 3.60 32.98
C ALA A 98 33.64 3.31 31.51
N ASP A 99 34.75 2.60 31.26
CA ASP A 99 35.15 2.18 29.91
C ASP A 99 34.12 1.24 29.26
N THR A 100 33.53 0.29 30.01
CA THR A 100 32.47 -0.58 29.48
C THR A 100 31.19 0.18 29.16
N LEU A 101 30.84 1.21 29.95
CA LEU A 101 29.69 2.08 29.64
C LEU A 101 29.93 2.89 28.37
N GLN A 102 31.16 3.39 28.16
CA GLN A 102 31.52 4.10 26.92
C GLN A 102 31.46 3.16 25.71
N ALA A 103 32.00 1.94 25.80
CA ALA A 103 31.89 0.96 24.73
C ALA A 103 30.43 0.60 24.42
N ALA A 104 29.59 0.46 25.45
CA ALA A 104 28.16 0.20 25.28
C ALA A 104 27.43 1.38 24.61
N LEU A 105 27.81 2.62 24.92
CA LEU A 105 27.31 3.82 24.25
C LEU A 105 27.67 3.83 22.76
N GLU A 106 28.94 3.61 22.43
CA GLU A 106 29.40 3.59 21.03
C GLU A 106 28.69 2.51 20.21
N GLU A 107 28.47 1.32 20.80
CA GLU A 107 27.73 0.25 20.16
C GLU A 107 26.24 0.59 20.01
N ALA A 108 25.63 1.20 21.03
CA ALA A 108 24.24 1.65 20.98
C ALA A 108 24.04 2.77 19.93
N GLU A 109 25.01 3.66 19.76
CA GLU A 109 25.02 4.69 18.73
C GLU A 109 25.13 4.10 17.32
N LYS A 110 26.03 3.13 17.11
CA LYS A 110 26.14 2.40 15.83
C LYS A 110 24.84 1.68 15.48
N ALA A 111 24.25 0.99 16.47
CA ALA A 111 22.96 0.32 16.30
C ALA A 111 21.83 1.30 16.00
N GLY A 112 21.78 2.45 16.70
CA GLY A 112 20.82 3.52 16.44
C GLY A 112 20.95 4.09 15.02
N ASN A 113 22.17 4.37 14.57
CA ASN A 113 22.43 4.84 13.21
C ASN A 113 22.08 3.77 12.14
N ALA A 114 22.25 2.49 12.46
CA ALA A 114 21.78 1.41 11.59
C ALA A 114 20.25 1.36 11.49
N CYS A 115 19.53 1.49 12.62
CA CYS A 115 18.06 1.58 12.63
C CYS A 115 17.55 2.78 11.83
N VAL A 116 18.15 3.96 11.99
CA VAL A 116 17.74 5.17 11.24
C VAL A 116 17.96 4.97 9.75
N ARG A 117 19.12 4.41 9.34
CA ARG A 117 19.39 4.10 7.93
C ARG A 117 18.41 3.09 7.35
N SER A 118 18.08 2.02 8.09
CA SER A 118 17.08 1.04 7.60
C SER A 118 15.70 1.64 7.50
N LEU A 119 15.27 2.46 8.47
CA LEU A 119 13.98 3.16 8.42
C LEU A 119 13.92 4.13 7.23
N ASN A 120 14.99 4.87 6.95
CA ASN A 120 15.06 5.75 5.78
C ASN A 120 15.01 4.95 4.47
N ALA A 121 15.70 3.81 4.39
CA ALA A 121 15.64 2.93 3.22
C ALA A 121 14.22 2.38 3.00
N ILE A 122 13.51 2.02 4.06
CA ILE A 122 12.11 1.60 3.95
C ILE A 122 11.21 2.78 3.53
N GLY A 123 11.48 3.99 4.04
CA GLY A 123 10.80 5.22 3.59
C GLY A 123 10.94 5.43 2.08
N SER A 124 12.17 5.31 1.55
CA SER A 124 12.42 5.37 0.10
C SER A 124 11.65 4.30 -0.65
N GLN A 125 11.60 3.06 -0.17
CA GLN A 125 10.83 1.98 -0.81
C GLN A 125 9.32 2.30 -0.85
N LEU A 126 8.80 2.94 0.19
CA LEU A 126 7.41 3.38 0.24
C LEU A 126 7.15 4.47 -0.81
N GLU A 127 8.08 5.43 -0.95
CA GLU A 127 8.04 6.49 -1.97
C GLU A 127 8.18 5.92 -3.39
N ASP A 128 8.98 4.87 -3.57
CA ASP A 128 9.14 4.13 -4.83
C ASP A 128 7.97 3.16 -5.12
N HIS A 129 6.90 3.20 -4.32
CA HIS A 129 5.70 2.37 -4.44
C HIS A 129 5.96 0.85 -4.34
N GLN A 130 6.99 0.46 -3.58
CA GLN A 130 7.37 -0.92 -3.30
C GLN A 130 6.78 -1.39 -1.96
N LEU A 131 5.44 -1.47 -1.90
CA LEU A 131 4.72 -1.67 -0.64
C LEU A 131 4.99 -3.03 0.02
N ASN A 132 5.27 -4.08 -0.76
CA ASN A 132 5.52 -5.41 -0.22
C ASN A 132 6.94 -5.50 0.33
N THR A 133 7.92 -4.97 -0.41
CA THR A 133 9.31 -4.88 0.04
C THR A 133 9.44 -4.00 1.29
N ALA A 134 8.80 -2.83 1.31
CA ALA A 134 8.79 -1.95 2.47
C ALA A 134 8.22 -2.65 3.72
N ARG A 135 7.15 -3.42 3.56
CA ARG A 135 6.53 -4.18 4.65
C ARG A 135 7.45 -5.28 5.17
N ALA A 136 8.02 -6.07 4.27
CA ALA A 136 8.94 -7.14 4.63
C ALA A 136 10.15 -6.61 5.41
N ASN A 137 10.72 -5.48 4.98
CA ASN A 137 11.84 -4.85 5.66
C ASN A 137 11.46 -4.24 7.02
N LEU A 138 10.25 -3.65 7.14
CA LEU A 138 9.71 -3.20 8.43
C LEU A 138 9.54 -4.35 9.44
N ASP A 139 9.08 -5.51 8.96
CA ASP A 139 8.86 -6.70 9.80
C ASP A 139 10.18 -7.37 10.23
N GLN A 140 11.27 -7.16 9.48
CA GLN A 140 12.61 -7.65 9.82
C GLN A 140 13.37 -6.75 10.81
N LEU A 141 12.84 -5.56 11.13
CA LEU A 141 13.48 -4.67 12.10
C LEU A 141 13.50 -5.28 13.51
N GLY A 142 14.62 -5.11 14.21
CA GLY A 142 14.76 -5.53 15.60
C GLY A 142 13.85 -4.73 16.54
N SER A 143 13.54 -5.31 17.72
CA SER A 143 12.60 -4.73 18.71
C SER A 143 12.94 -3.30 19.16
N SER A 144 14.23 -2.94 19.16
CA SER A 144 14.69 -1.58 19.50
C SER A 144 14.37 -0.57 18.39
N CYS A 145 14.60 -0.93 17.13
CA CYS A 145 14.27 -0.07 15.99
C CYS A 145 12.74 0.08 15.84
N THR A 146 11.98 -1.00 16.10
CA THR A 146 10.52 -1.00 15.94
C THR A 146 9.78 -0.18 16.98
N ALA A 147 10.40 0.05 18.15
CA ALA A 147 9.90 0.91 19.21
C ALA A 147 10.13 2.42 18.94
N MET A 148 10.93 2.77 17.92
CA MET A 148 11.14 4.17 17.55
C MET A 148 9.84 4.78 17.00
N PRO A 149 9.51 6.04 17.37
CA PRO A 149 8.33 6.74 16.82
C PRO A 149 8.30 6.79 15.29
N ALA A 150 9.47 6.94 14.66
CA ALA A 150 9.61 6.93 13.20
C ALA A 150 9.14 5.60 12.57
N ALA A 151 9.41 4.47 13.20
CA ALA A 151 8.90 3.17 12.76
C ALA A 151 7.38 3.07 12.91
N GLY A 152 6.82 3.67 13.97
CA GLY A 152 5.37 3.78 14.17
C GLY A 152 4.68 4.56 13.04
N LYS A 153 5.22 5.73 12.69
CA LYS A 153 4.74 6.53 11.55
C LYS A 153 4.83 5.75 10.24
N LEU A 154 5.95 5.08 9.99
CA LEU A 154 6.15 4.32 8.75
C LEU A 154 5.14 3.18 8.59
N ARG A 155 4.76 2.49 9.68
CA ARG A 155 3.68 1.48 9.66
C ARG A 155 2.32 2.09 9.35
N GLN A 156 2.02 3.27 9.88
CA GLN A 156 0.78 3.98 9.57
C GLN A 156 0.75 4.36 8.09
N ASP A 157 1.82 4.98 7.59
CA ASP A 157 1.95 5.38 6.19
C ASP A 157 1.80 4.16 5.25
N LEU A 158 2.44 3.05 5.59
CA LEU A 158 2.33 1.79 4.84
C LEU A 158 0.91 1.23 4.86
N THR A 159 0.23 1.26 6.01
CA THR A 159 -1.16 0.80 6.12
C THR A 159 -2.09 1.64 5.25
N HIS A 160 -1.91 2.95 5.24
CA HIS A 160 -2.66 3.86 4.36
C HIS A 160 -2.38 3.59 2.88
N ALA A 161 -1.11 3.44 2.50
CA ALA A 161 -0.73 3.12 1.13
C ALA A 161 -1.34 1.79 0.66
N GLN A 162 -1.33 0.77 1.52
CA GLN A 162 -1.94 -0.54 1.23
C GLN A 162 -3.46 -0.46 1.09
N ALA A 163 -4.14 0.35 1.91
CA ALA A 163 -5.57 0.59 1.77
C ALA A 163 -5.92 1.29 0.45
N ASN A 164 -5.10 2.27 0.02
CA ASN A 164 -5.29 2.94 -1.26
C ASN A 164 -5.06 2.00 -2.44
N ALA A 165 -4.02 1.18 -2.40
CA ALA A 165 -3.74 0.20 -3.43
C ALA A 165 -4.84 -0.87 -3.53
N SER A 166 -5.39 -1.35 -2.40
CA SER A 166 -6.48 -2.33 -2.43
C SER A 166 -7.78 -1.73 -2.96
N ALA A 167 -8.08 -0.46 -2.64
CA ALA A 167 -9.21 0.27 -3.22
C ALA A 167 -9.07 0.44 -4.75
N ALA A 168 -7.86 0.78 -5.23
CA ALA A 168 -7.60 0.86 -6.67
C ALA A 168 -7.78 -0.49 -7.37
N LEU A 169 -7.29 -1.58 -6.76
CA LEU A 169 -7.48 -2.93 -7.29
C LEU A 169 -8.96 -3.34 -7.37
N LEU A 170 -9.77 -3.00 -6.36
CA LEU A 170 -11.21 -3.21 -6.40
C LEU A 170 -11.87 -2.41 -7.52
N SER A 171 -11.48 -1.15 -7.71
CA SER A 171 -11.95 -0.30 -8.80
C SER A 171 -11.61 -0.88 -10.18
N THR A 172 -10.39 -1.40 -10.37
CA THR A 172 -9.99 -2.08 -11.62
C THR A 172 -10.87 -3.30 -11.89
N ARG A 173 -11.10 -4.14 -10.88
CA ARG A 173 -11.95 -5.34 -11.02
C ARG A 173 -13.41 -4.97 -11.32
N GLN A 174 -13.94 -3.92 -10.70
CA GLN A 174 -15.29 -3.42 -10.98
C GLN A 174 -15.42 -2.89 -12.41
N ALA A 175 -14.43 -2.14 -12.91
CA ALA A 175 -14.43 -1.64 -14.28
C ALA A 175 -14.35 -2.77 -15.32
N ILE A 176 -13.52 -3.80 -15.07
CA ILE A 176 -13.48 -5.02 -15.89
C ILE A 176 -14.85 -5.72 -15.87
N ALA A 177 -15.46 -5.88 -14.69
CA ALA A 177 -16.79 -6.51 -14.56
C ALA A 177 -17.90 -5.71 -15.27
N ALA A 178 -17.83 -4.38 -15.25
CA ALA A 178 -18.70 -3.48 -15.98
C ALA A 178 -18.43 -3.44 -17.49
N ARG A 179 -17.42 -4.18 -17.97
CA ARG A 179 -16.91 -4.18 -19.35
C ARG A 179 -16.49 -2.79 -19.86
N ASN A 180 -16.08 -1.89 -18.97
CA ASN A 180 -15.63 -0.54 -19.31
C ASN A 180 -14.10 -0.50 -19.48
N ILE A 181 -13.61 -0.66 -20.72
CA ILE A 181 -12.17 -0.73 -21.03
C ILE A 181 -11.42 0.55 -20.63
N GLY A 182 -12.00 1.73 -20.89
CA GLY A 182 -11.36 3.01 -20.59
C GLY A 182 -11.13 3.20 -19.10
N GLU A 183 -12.16 2.93 -18.30
CA GLU A 183 -12.07 3.01 -16.84
C GLU A 183 -11.17 1.91 -16.26
N ALA A 184 -11.19 0.70 -16.82
CA ALA A 184 -10.32 -0.39 -16.39
C ALA A 184 -8.84 -0.07 -16.62
N ARG A 185 -8.49 0.50 -17.78
CA ARG A 185 -7.12 0.95 -18.09
C ARG A 185 -6.67 2.05 -17.14
N GLN A 186 -7.53 3.05 -16.90
CA GLN A 186 -7.22 4.14 -15.97
C GLN A 186 -7.03 3.64 -14.54
N ALA A 187 -7.89 2.75 -14.06
CA ALA A 187 -7.80 2.16 -12.73
C ALA A 187 -6.55 1.27 -12.59
N LEU A 188 -6.18 0.50 -13.62
CA LEU A 188 -4.96 -0.29 -13.65
C LEU A 188 -3.71 0.60 -13.60
N ALA A 189 -3.67 1.69 -14.37
CA ALA A 189 -2.58 2.66 -14.32
C ALA A 189 -2.42 3.26 -12.92
N ARG A 190 -3.53 3.67 -12.29
CA ARG A 190 -3.53 4.16 -10.91
C ARG A 190 -3.05 3.11 -9.91
N LEU A 191 -3.43 1.85 -10.09
CA LEU A 191 -2.93 0.75 -9.26
C LEU A 191 -1.41 0.58 -9.38
N ALA A 192 -0.88 0.64 -10.61
CA ALA A 192 0.55 0.53 -10.88
C ALA A 192 1.35 1.73 -10.33
N GLU A 193 0.76 2.92 -10.33
CA GLU A 193 1.31 4.10 -9.65
C GLU A 193 1.33 3.93 -8.14
N LEU A 194 0.28 3.37 -7.53
CA LEU A 194 0.21 3.21 -6.07
C LEU A 194 1.07 2.04 -5.55
N ASN A 195 1.19 0.97 -6.34
CA ASN A 195 1.91 -0.23 -5.97
C ASN A 195 2.47 -0.93 -7.21
N ARG A 196 3.75 -0.69 -7.49
CA ARG A 196 4.45 -1.31 -8.63
C ARG A 196 4.64 -2.81 -8.45
N GLU A 197 4.65 -3.28 -7.21
CA GLU A 197 4.85 -4.69 -6.85
C GLU A 197 3.54 -5.47 -6.74
N ALA A 198 2.42 -4.89 -7.19
CA ALA A 198 1.15 -5.60 -7.19
C ALA A 198 1.21 -6.82 -8.14
N ALA A 199 1.19 -8.02 -7.55
CA ALA A 199 1.28 -9.30 -8.29
C ALA A 199 0.19 -9.46 -9.37
N ASP A 200 -0.96 -8.82 -9.18
CA ASP A 200 -2.11 -8.90 -10.07
C ASP A 200 -1.99 -8.02 -11.33
N LEU A 201 -1.01 -7.10 -11.42
CA LEU A 201 -0.92 -6.12 -12.53
C LEU A 201 -0.89 -6.78 -13.90
N GLY A 202 -0.04 -7.80 -14.08
CA GLY A 202 0.08 -8.51 -15.37
C GLY A 202 -1.18 -9.27 -15.73
N ARG A 203 -1.82 -9.93 -14.75
CA ARG A 203 -3.08 -10.66 -14.96
C ARG A 203 -4.22 -9.71 -15.33
N LEU A 204 -4.36 -8.60 -14.60
CA LEU A 204 -5.41 -7.61 -14.84
C LEU A 204 -5.24 -6.93 -16.21
N GLY A 205 -4.00 -6.67 -16.64
CA GLY A 205 -3.72 -6.18 -17.99
C GLY A 205 -4.20 -7.16 -19.06
N ALA A 206 -3.87 -8.44 -18.93
CA ALA A 206 -4.31 -9.48 -19.85
C ALA A 206 -5.84 -9.63 -19.89
N ASP A 207 -6.52 -9.51 -18.74
CA ASP A 207 -7.98 -9.56 -18.66
C ASP A 207 -8.63 -8.38 -19.42
N ILE A 208 -8.02 -7.18 -19.36
CA ILE A 208 -8.47 -6.00 -20.11
C ILE A 208 -8.25 -6.18 -21.60
N ASP A 209 -7.08 -6.65 -22.03
CA ASP A 209 -6.76 -6.87 -23.45
C ASP A 209 -7.67 -7.94 -24.06
N LYS A 210 -7.94 -9.01 -23.29
CA LYS A 210 -8.92 -10.03 -23.67
C LYS A 210 -10.30 -9.41 -23.86
N LEU A 211 -10.76 -8.60 -22.91
CA LEU A 211 -12.06 -7.95 -22.99
C LEU A 211 -12.16 -7.00 -24.20
N GLU A 212 -11.09 -6.25 -24.52
CA GLU A 212 -11.03 -5.41 -25.72
C GLU A 212 -11.16 -6.25 -27.00
N SER A 213 -10.47 -7.40 -27.06
CA SER A 213 -10.56 -8.32 -28.19
C SER A 213 -11.96 -8.92 -28.36
N GLU A 214 -12.66 -9.25 -27.27
CA GLU A 214 -14.04 -9.75 -27.30
C GLU A 214 -15.02 -8.69 -27.83
N ILE A 215 -14.86 -7.43 -27.40
CA ILE A 215 -15.69 -6.31 -27.85
C ILE A 215 -15.43 -6.03 -29.34
N ALA A 216 -14.17 -6.03 -29.77
CA ALA A 216 -13.80 -5.84 -31.17
C ALA A 216 -14.35 -6.97 -32.07
N ALA A 217 -14.29 -8.22 -31.62
CA ALA A 217 -14.84 -9.37 -32.34
C ALA A 217 -16.37 -9.32 -32.44
N ALA A 218 -17.06 -8.84 -31.39
CA ALA A 218 -18.51 -8.66 -31.40
C ALA A 218 -18.98 -7.50 -32.32
N ALA A 219 -18.11 -6.52 -32.58
CA ALA A 219 -18.36 -5.40 -33.47
C ALA A 219 -18.07 -5.70 -34.95
N ALA A 220 -17.46 -6.86 -35.26
CA ALA A 220 -17.19 -7.26 -36.64
C ALA A 220 -18.52 -7.50 -37.39
N PRO A 221 -18.72 -6.91 -38.58
CA PRO A 221 -19.93 -7.15 -39.36
C PRO A 221 -20.03 -8.64 -39.70
N PRO A 222 -21.26 -9.21 -39.74
CA PRO A 222 -21.44 -10.60 -40.15
C PRO A 222 -20.78 -10.80 -41.51
N PRO A 223 -20.12 -11.96 -41.73
CA PRO A 223 -19.53 -12.24 -43.03
C PRO A 223 -20.61 -12.07 -44.09
N PRO A 224 -20.30 -11.43 -45.24
CA PRO A 224 -21.25 -11.29 -46.31
C PRO A 224 -21.83 -12.66 -46.63
N ALA A 225 -23.15 -12.77 -46.58
CA ALA A 225 -23.84 -14.02 -46.87
C ALA A 225 -23.31 -14.58 -48.20
N PRO A 226 -23.02 -15.89 -48.30
CA PRO A 226 -22.52 -16.48 -49.53
C PRO A 226 -23.50 -16.13 -50.64
N ALA A 227 -23.03 -15.37 -51.63
CA ALA A 227 -23.80 -15.07 -52.82
C ALA A 227 -24.22 -16.41 -53.42
N ALA A 228 -25.53 -16.67 -53.44
CA ALA A 228 -26.08 -17.83 -54.12
C ALA A 228 -25.58 -17.83 -55.57
N PRO A 229 -25.19 -18.98 -56.14
CA PRO A 229 -24.71 -19.04 -57.52
C PRO A 229 -25.81 -18.54 -58.46
N ALA A 230 -25.54 -17.41 -59.12
CA ALA A 230 -26.39 -16.90 -60.18
C ALA A 230 -26.36 -17.91 -61.35
N VAL A 231 -27.50 -18.53 -61.62
CA VAL A 231 -27.71 -19.34 -62.81
C VAL A 231 -27.70 -18.39 -64.01
N VAL A 232 -26.66 -18.48 -64.82
CA VAL A 232 -26.54 -17.70 -66.06
C VAL A 232 -27.48 -18.31 -67.11
N ALA A 233 -28.63 -17.68 -67.32
CA ALA A 233 -29.43 -17.89 -68.51
C ALA A 233 -28.99 -16.88 -69.58
N THR A 234 -28.41 -17.39 -70.66
CA THR A 234 -28.04 -16.66 -71.86
C THR A 234 -29.27 -16.11 -72.58
N GLN A 235 -29.28 -14.81 -72.88
CA GLN A 235 -30.13 -14.26 -73.93
C GLN A 235 -29.45 -13.05 -74.60
N PRO A 236 -29.58 -12.86 -75.95
CA PRO A 236 -28.68 -12.00 -76.71
C PRO A 236 -29.09 -10.52 -76.73
N ALA A 237 -28.08 -9.72 -77.08
CA ALA A 237 -28.03 -8.26 -77.07
C ALA A 237 -29.12 -7.54 -77.89
N ALA A 238 -29.59 -6.42 -77.34
CA ALA A 238 -30.06 -5.28 -78.12
C ALA A 238 -29.58 -3.98 -77.47
N ILE A 239 -28.98 -3.12 -78.29
CA ILE A 239 -28.30 -1.87 -77.95
C ILE A 239 -29.32 -0.74 -77.77
N ALA A 240 -29.26 0.01 -76.66
CA ALA A 240 -29.79 1.37 -76.56
C ALA A 240 -29.06 2.18 -75.45
N PRO A 241 -28.61 3.43 -75.73
CA PRO A 241 -27.90 4.30 -74.78
C PRO A 241 -28.84 5.09 -73.84
N PRO A 242 -28.33 5.73 -72.77
CA PRO A 242 -29.05 5.88 -71.50
C PRO A 242 -29.91 7.15 -71.39
N PRO A 243 -31.04 7.11 -70.65
CA PRO A 243 -31.64 8.29 -70.08
C PRO A 243 -31.26 8.47 -68.60
N LYS A 244 -30.87 9.72 -68.31
CA LYS A 244 -31.17 10.56 -67.14
C LYS A 244 -31.68 9.90 -65.86
N ALA A 245 -30.97 10.25 -64.80
CA ALA A 245 -31.34 10.14 -63.39
C ALA A 245 -32.78 10.60 -63.11
N VAL A 246 -33.51 9.76 -62.38
CA VAL A 246 -34.61 10.18 -61.50
C VAL A 246 -34.47 9.43 -60.18
N GLU A 247 -34.67 10.22 -59.13
CA GLU A 247 -34.59 9.99 -57.70
C GLU A 247 -35.09 8.64 -57.17
N ALA A 248 -34.37 8.10 -56.17
CA ALA A 248 -34.93 7.14 -55.23
C ALA A 248 -34.36 7.36 -53.82
N HIS A 249 -35.21 7.94 -52.98
CA HIS A 249 -35.27 7.86 -51.53
C HIS A 249 -33.97 7.96 -50.70
N VAL A 250 -33.77 9.17 -50.18
CA VAL A 250 -33.12 9.41 -48.89
C VAL A 250 -33.93 8.73 -47.78
N THR A 251 -33.46 7.59 -47.28
CA THR A 251 -33.75 7.14 -45.91
C THR A 251 -32.58 7.52 -45.01
N LYS A 252 -32.85 8.55 -44.22
CA LYS A 252 -32.06 9.12 -43.13
C LYS A 252 -31.57 8.04 -42.14
N PRO A 253 -30.27 7.94 -41.81
CA PRO A 253 -29.83 7.19 -40.64
C PRO A 253 -30.10 8.00 -39.37
N GLU A 254 -30.65 7.34 -38.37
CA GLU A 254 -30.95 7.85 -37.04
C GLU A 254 -29.65 8.14 -36.24
N PRO A 255 -29.46 9.35 -35.66
CA PRO A 255 -28.23 9.70 -34.92
C PRO A 255 -28.39 9.69 -33.38
N ALA A 256 -29.44 9.07 -32.83
CA ALA A 256 -29.81 9.28 -31.43
C ALA A 256 -28.76 8.78 -30.40
N ASN A 257 -28.05 7.69 -30.68
CA ASN A 257 -27.11 7.10 -29.70
C ASN A 257 -25.73 7.81 -29.66
N ASN A 258 -25.24 8.30 -30.80
CA ASN A 258 -23.95 9.01 -30.86
C ASN A 258 -24.04 10.43 -30.27
N ALA A 259 -25.19 11.09 -30.39
CA ALA A 259 -25.40 12.43 -29.83
C ALA A 259 -25.42 12.41 -28.28
N ASN A 260 -25.90 11.32 -27.67
CA ASN A 260 -25.93 11.18 -26.21
C ASN A 260 -24.53 10.91 -25.65
N ASN A 261 -23.71 10.09 -26.32
CA ASN A 261 -22.33 9.86 -25.92
C ASN A 261 -21.47 11.13 -26.06
N ALA A 262 -21.60 11.89 -27.15
CA ALA A 262 -20.86 13.14 -27.33
C ALA A 262 -21.23 14.21 -26.27
N LYS A 263 -22.51 14.28 -25.87
CA LYS A 263 -22.96 15.16 -24.77
C LYS A 263 -22.42 14.72 -23.42
N ALA A 264 -22.37 13.40 -23.17
CA ALA A 264 -21.79 12.85 -21.94
C ALA A 264 -20.27 13.13 -21.85
N GLU A 265 -19.54 13.01 -22.96
CA GLU A 265 -18.10 13.35 -23.00
C GLU A 265 -17.85 14.84 -22.75
N MET A 266 -18.67 15.73 -23.32
CA MET A 266 -18.63 17.17 -23.02
C MET A 266 -19.03 17.48 -21.56
N ALA A 267 -20.03 16.78 -21.01
CA ALA A 267 -20.39 16.93 -19.60
C ALA A 267 -19.20 16.56 -18.69
N GLN A 268 -18.44 15.52 -19.04
CA GLN A 268 -17.24 15.11 -18.31
C GLN A 268 -16.10 16.13 -18.42
N SER A 269 -15.93 16.83 -19.56
CA SER A 269 -14.93 17.90 -19.64
C SER A 269 -15.28 19.05 -18.71
N PHE A 270 -16.55 19.46 -18.65
CA PHE A 270 -16.99 20.49 -17.70
C PHE A 270 -16.79 20.08 -16.24
N VAL A 271 -16.97 18.79 -15.90
CA VAL A 271 -16.67 18.28 -14.55
C VAL A 271 -15.18 18.40 -14.23
N ARG A 272 -14.28 18.03 -15.17
CA ARG A 272 -12.84 18.18 -14.98
C ARG A 272 -12.42 19.65 -14.84
N ASP A 273 -13.03 20.54 -15.61
CA ASP A 273 -12.76 21.98 -15.53
C ASP A 273 -13.26 22.57 -14.19
N ALA A 274 -14.39 22.07 -13.66
CA ALA A 274 -14.87 22.43 -12.33
C ALA A 274 -13.90 21.99 -11.23
N GLU A 275 -13.34 20.79 -11.33
CA GLU A 275 -12.32 20.27 -10.40
C GLU A 275 -11.02 21.09 -10.46
N ALA A 276 -10.57 21.47 -11.66
CA ALA A 276 -9.41 22.32 -11.85
C ALA A 276 -9.62 23.73 -11.26
N ALA A 277 -10.81 24.33 -11.48
CA ALA A 277 -11.18 25.62 -10.91
C ALA A 277 -11.25 25.58 -9.37
N MET A 278 -11.76 24.48 -8.78
CA MET A 278 -11.70 24.25 -7.34
C MET A 278 -10.26 24.19 -6.81
N GLY A 279 -9.35 23.54 -7.53
CA GLY A 279 -7.92 23.50 -7.17
C GLY A 279 -7.28 24.88 -7.16
N GLN A 280 -7.76 25.78 -8.02
CA GLN A 280 -7.32 27.18 -8.10
C GLN A 280 -8.08 28.12 -7.14
N ARG A 281 -8.94 27.59 -6.26
CA ARG A 281 -9.81 28.38 -5.36
C ARG A 281 -10.78 29.33 -6.07
N LYS A 282 -11.10 29.08 -7.35
CA LYS A 282 -12.05 29.85 -8.16
C LYS A 282 -13.44 29.22 -8.10
N PHE A 283 -14.11 29.33 -6.95
CA PHE A 283 -15.37 28.62 -6.68
C PHE A 283 -16.54 29.08 -7.56
N ASP A 284 -16.60 30.36 -7.92
CA ASP A 284 -17.62 30.87 -8.84
C ASP A 284 -17.49 30.25 -10.24
N THR A 285 -16.26 30.15 -10.74
CA THR A 285 -15.97 29.49 -12.02
C THR A 285 -16.29 27.99 -11.96
N ALA A 286 -15.94 27.33 -10.85
CA ALA A 286 -16.28 25.92 -10.63
C ALA A 286 -17.80 25.67 -10.63
N ARG A 287 -18.59 26.59 -10.05
CA ARG A 287 -20.07 26.54 -10.11
C ARG A 287 -20.58 26.69 -11.54
N THR A 288 -20.05 27.63 -12.31
CA THR A 288 -20.46 27.83 -13.72
C THR A 288 -20.20 26.59 -14.58
N TYR A 289 -19.06 25.92 -14.37
CA TYR A 289 -18.75 24.67 -15.06
C TYR A 289 -19.68 23.52 -14.64
N LEU A 290 -20.02 23.41 -13.35
CA LEU A 290 -21.00 22.43 -12.88
C LEU A 290 -22.41 22.66 -13.44
N ASP A 291 -22.87 23.91 -13.52
CA ASP A 291 -24.16 24.23 -14.13
C ASP A 291 -24.18 23.89 -15.63
N SER A 292 -23.06 24.08 -16.31
CA SER A 292 -22.89 23.68 -17.71
C SER A 292 -22.94 22.15 -17.85
N ALA A 293 -22.26 21.43 -16.96
CA ALA A 293 -22.30 19.96 -16.92
C ALA A 293 -23.72 19.43 -16.62
N ARG A 294 -24.46 20.06 -15.70
CA ARG A 294 -25.83 19.66 -15.31
C ARG A 294 -26.85 19.86 -16.43
N ARG A 295 -26.66 20.87 -17.27
CA ARG A 295 -27.48 21.07 -18.49
C ARG A 295 -27.21 20.00 -19.56
N MET A 296 -26.01 19.43 -19.58
CA MET A 296 -25.61 18.41 -20.55
C MET A 296 -25.95 16.99 -20.09
N ASP A 297 -25.78 16.68 -18.80
CA ASP A 297 -26.09 15.38 -18.21
C ASP A 297 -26.77 15.55 -16.82
N PRO A 298 -28.11 15.72 -16.80
CA PRO A 298 -28.85 15.92 -15.56
C PRO A 298 -28.96 14.65 -14.70
N SER A 299 -28.65 13.47 -15.25
CA SER A 299 -28.73 12.18 -14.55
C SER A 299 -27.47 11.81 -13.77
N ASN A 300 -26.43 12.63 -13.81
CA ASN A 300 -25.12 12.28 -13.27
C ASN A 300 -25.04 12.46 -11.73
N PRO A 301 -24.86 11.38 -10.95
CA PRO A 301 -24.81 11.46 -9.49
C PRO A 301 -23.56 12.17 -8.95
N ARG A 302 -22.51 12.32 -9.76
CA ARG A 302 -21.28 13.04 -9.35
C ARG A 302 -21.48 14.55 -9.27
N LEU A 303 -22.47 15.11 -9.97
CA LEU A 303 -22.70 16.55 -9.97
C LEU A 303 -23.17 17.05 -8.59
N ASP A 304 -24.02 16.29 -7.92
CA ASP A 304 -24.53 16.66 -6.60
C ASP A 304 -23.46 16.56 -5.51
N SER A 305 -22.58 15.56 -5.58
CA SER A 305 -21.46 15.43 -4.64
C SER A 305 -20.41 16.54 -4.83
N LEU A 306 -20.08 16.87 -6.08
CA LEU A 306 -19.21 18.01 -6.42
C LEU A 306 -19.79 19.35 -5.95
N ALA A 307 -21.10 19.55 -6.10
CA ALA A 307 -21.77 20.76 -5.62
C ALA A 307 -21.74 20.90 -4.09
N GLN A 308 -21.79 19.79 -3.35
CA GLN A 308 -21.56 19.80 -1.90
C GLN A 308 -20.11 20.12 -1.57
N GLN A 309 -19.16 19.49 -2.27
CA GLN A 309 -17.73 19.69 -2.04
C GLN A 309 -17.27 21.14 -2.29
N ILE A 310 -17.81 21.81 -3.32
CA ILE A 310 -17.57 23.24 -3.57
C ILE A 310 -18.00 24.09 -2.38
N ARG A 311 -19.23 23.86 -1.87
CA ARG A 311 -19.77 24.62 -0.73
C ARG A 311 -18.96 24.39 0.54
N ASP A 312 -18.47 23.17 0.75
CA ASP A 312 -17.66 22.85 1.92
C ASP A 312 -16.27 23.48 1.86
N ARG A 313 -15.60 23.43 0.70
CA ARG A 313 -14.31 24.09 0.50
C ARG A 313 -14.39 25.61 0.57
N GLU A 314 -15.43 26.20 -0.01
CA GLU A 314 -15.67 27.63 0.06
C GLU A 314 -15.87 28.08 1.53
N ARG A 315 -16.67 27.33 2.31
CA ARG A 315 -16.83 27.58 3.75
C ARG A 315 -15.54 27.42 4.54
N GLN A 316 -14.73 26.40 4.24
CA GLN A 316 -13.44 26.20 4.89
C GLN A 316 -12.46 27.35 4.58
N LEU A 317 -12.45 27.88 3.35
CA LEU A 317 -11.61 29.02 3.01
C LEU A 317 -12.07 30.30 3.71
N LEU A 318 -13.38 30.57 3.73
CA LEU A 318 -13.92 31.69 4.48
C LEU A 318 -13.60 31.58 5.98
N GLN A 319 -13.62 30.37 6.55
CA GLN A 319 -13.20 30.14 7.94
C GLN A 319 -11.69 30.36 8.14
N GLN A 320 -10.84 29.92 7.22
CA GLN A 320 -9.39 30.15 7.28
C GLN A 320 -9.04 31.64 7.15
N GLU A 321 -9.70 32.38 6.25
CA GLU A 321 -9.48 33.82 6.09
C GLU A 321 -10.00 34.62 7.29
N THR A 322 -11.04 34.14 7.98
CA THR A 322 -11.60 34.81 9.17
C THR A 322 -10.91 34.43 10.49
N THR A 323 -10.20 33.30 10.55
CA THR A 323 -9.43 32.87 11.74
C THR A 323 -8.00 33.42 11.80
N ILE A 324 -7.54 34.11 10.75
CA ILE A 324 -6.32 34.92 10.82
C ILE A 324 -6.71 36.31 11.35
N ARG A 325 -6.73 36.46 12.68
CA ARG A 325 -6.67 37.73 13.40
C ARG A 325 -5.80 37.57 14.64
#